data_AF-A0A5J6U0H4-F1
#
_entry.id   AF-A0A5J6U0H4-F1
#
_cell.length_a   1.000
_cell.length_b   1.000
_cell.length_c   1.000
_cell.angle_alpha   90.00
_cell.angle_beta   90.00
_cell.angle_gamma   90.00
#
_symmetry.space_group_name_H-M   'P 1'
#
loop_
_entity.id
_entity.type
_entity.pdbx_description
1 polymer ?
#
loop_
_entity_poly.entity_id
_entity_poly.type
_entity_poly.pdbx_seq_one_letter_code
_entity_poly.pdbx_strand_id
1 'polypeptide(L)'
;MWQTPDGAALVRRGGCAVRTLPVDGTCAGTARGFVRDVLAGLRLPDVLVEDSVTMVSELAANVFVHSLGGRGLSITPTAGLPEVRIYGRESGTELVVKVFDSGSWIGASPRGALRPDAGAESGRGLEIVDALVREHGGRWGLHRSRSSLGLATVPGKVVYFGLPAPAGCLPVAPGNDCRRAAWELGRVLAARGIGRTHVSAGWGMAVLSVRAGITAWVRDGTVSVTLPPVGTRKFAVTDLADVAEEIVRCGEDLDA
;
A
#
# COMPACT_ATOMS: atom_id res chain seq x y z
N MET A 1 -22.91 9.93 11.80
CA MET A 1 -21.76 9.24 12.42
C MET A 1 -21.48 8.01 11.58
N TRP A 2 -20.67 8.14 10.53
CA TRP A 2 -20.35 7.03 9.65
C TRP A 2 -19.31 6.16 10.35
N GLN A 3 -19.70 4.98 10.83
CA GLN A 3 -18.73 3.99 11.29
C GLN A 3 -17.86 3.62 10.09
N THR A 4 -16.58 3.98 10.14
CA THR A 4 -15.58 3.44 9.23
C THR A 4 -15.68 1.91 9.35
N PRO A 5 -15.78 1.16 8.24
CA PRO A 5 -15.78 -0.30 8.30
C PRO A 5 -14.60 -0.76 9.17
N ASP A 6 -14.82 -1.75 10.03
CA ASP A 6 -13.73 -2.39 10.78
C ASP A 6 -12.62 -2.76 9.79
N GLY A 7 -11.46 -2.11 9.95
CA GLY A 7 -10.34 -2.25 9.02
C GLY A 7 -9.86 -3.70 8.94
N ALA A 8 -9.91 -4.44 10.06
CA ALA A 8 -9.59 -5.86 10.07
C ALA A 8 -10.59 -6.67 9.24
N ALA A 9 -11.88 -6.38 9.33
CA ALA A 9 -12.90 -7.03 8.52
C ALA A 9 -12.74 -6.73 7.02
N LEU A 10 -12.27 -5.53 6.66
CA LEU A 10 -11.96 -5.20 5.28
C LEU A 10 -10.75 -6.00 4.76
N VAL A 11 -9.67 -6.06 5.54
CA VAL A 11 -8.46 -6.83 5.19
C VAL A 11 -8.76 -8.33 5.06
N ARG A 12 -9.56 -8.92 5.96
CA ARG A 12 -10.01 -10.32 5.86
C ARG A 12 -10.79 -10.66 4.60
N ARG A 13 -11.42 -9.67 3.97
CA ARG A 13 -12.18 -9.85 2.72
C ARG A 13 -11.34 -9.56 1.46
N GLY A 14 -10.03 -9.39 1.60
CA GLY A 14 -9.12 -9.06 0.51
C GLY A 14 -9.12 -7.57 0.15
N GLY A 15 -9.74 -6.74 0.99
CA GLY A 15 -9.75 -5.29 0.84
C GLY A 15 -8.51 -4.63 1.44
N CYS A 16 -8.43 -3.31 1.26
CA CYS A 16 -7.36 -2.48 1.78
C CYS A 16 -7.92 -1.48 2.80
N ALA A 17 -7.47 -1.58 4.05
CA ALA A 17 -7.79 -0.60 5.08
C ALA A 17 -6.87 0.61 4.90
N VAL A 18 -7.46 1.80 4.78
CA VAL A 18 -6.73 3.05 4.52
C VAL A 18 -7.13 4.12 5.54
N ARG A 19 -6.16 4.91 5.99
CA ARG A 19 -6.39 6.07 6.85
C ARG A 19 -5.46 7.22 6.47
N THR A 20 -6.03 8.43 6.43
CA THR A 20 -5.27 9.67 6.33
C THR A 20 -4.53 9.96 7.63
N LEU A 21 -3.28 10.38 7.54
CA LEU A 21 -2.48 10.79 8.69
C LEU A 21 -2.53 12.32 8.84
N PRO A 22 -2.54 12.83 10.08
CA PRO A 22 -2.38 14.26 10.35
C PRO A 22 -1.09 14.83 9.75
N VAL A 23 -1.12 16.11 9.37
CA VAL A 23 0.03 16.86 8.85
C VAL A 23 0.81 17.59 9.94
N ASP A 24 0.80 17.02 11.14
CA ASP A 24 1.46 17.55 12.33
C ASP A 24 2.20 16.44 13.09
N GLY A 25 2.80 16.78 14.24
CA GLY A 25 3.58 15.84 15.04
C GLY A 25 2.79 14.63 15.58
N THR A 26 1.45 14.62 15.47
CA THR A 26 0.61 13.48 15.87
C THR A 26 0.51 12.39 14.79
N CYS A 27 1.10 12.61 13.60
CA CYS A 27 1.13 11.68 12.47
C CYS A 27 1.52 10.25 12.89
N ALA A 28 2.67 10.10 13.58
CA ALA A 28 3.15 8.81 14.04
C ALA A 28 2.22 8.17 15.08
N GLY A 29 1.67 8.96 16.01
CA GLY A 29 0.68 8.47 16.98
C GLY A 29 -0.57 7.90 16.32
N THR A 30 -1.09 8.60 15.31
CA THR A 30 -2.28 8.16 14.55
C THR A 30 -1.99 6.90 13.73
N ALA A 31 -0.81 6.81 13.11
CA ALA A 31 -0.38 5.63 12.36
C ALA A 31 -0.28 4.39 13.27
N ARG A 32 0.35 4.54 14.44
CA ARG A 32 0.48 3.47 15.45
C ARG A 32 -0.88 2.96 15.92
N GLY A 33 -1.80 3.86 16.29
CA GLY A 33 -3.15 3.48 16.72
C GLY A 33 -3.89 2.70 15.64
N PHE A 34 -3.89 3.21 14.42
CA PHE A 34 -4.56 2.55 13.30
C PHE A 34 -3.99 1.17 12.96
N VAL A 35 -2.67 1.04 12.87
CA VAL A 35 -2.04 -0.26 12.62
C VAL A 35 -2.34 -1.22 13.76
N ARG A 36 -2.17 -0.81 15.01
CA ARG A 36 -2.50 -1.65 16.17
C ARG A 36 -3.94 -2.16 16.13
N ASP A 37 -4.90 -1.27 15.91
CA ASP A 37 -6.33 -1.62 15.88
C ASP A 37 -6.62 -2.66 14.79
N VAL A 38 -6.09 -2.47 13.58
CA VAL A 38 -6.31 -3.40 12.46
C VAL A 38 -5.63 -4.73 12.73
N LEU A 39 -4.37 -4.75 13.19
CA LEU A 39 -3.63 -6.01 13.38
C LEU A 39 -4.13 -6.81 14.59
N ALA A 40 -4.49 -6.14 15.68
CA ALA A 40 -5.17 -6.77 16.82
C ALA A 40 -6.55 -7.30 16.41
N GLY A 41 -7.29 -6.53 15.59
CA GLY A 41 -8.55 -6.97 15.00
C GLY A 41 -8.39 -8.20 14.12
N LEU A 42 -7.24 -8.36 13.44
CA LEU A 42 -6.86 -9.55 12.67
C LEU A 42 -6.41 -10.74 13.54
N ARG A 43 -6.18 -10.51 14.84
CA ARG A 43 -5.66 -11.48 15.82
C ARG A 43 -4.24 -11.98 15.48
N LEU A 44 -3.39 -11.06 15.02
CA LEU A 44 -1.97 -11.35 14.81
C LEU A 44 -1.22 -11.46 16.15
N PRO A 45 -0.08 -12.16 16.21
CA PRO A 45 0.72 -12.26 17.43
C PRO A 45 1.18 -10.89 17.93
N ASP A 46 1.17 -10.68 19.24
CA ASP A 46 1.49 -9.37 19.86
C ASP A 46 2.85 -8.83 19.43
N VAL A 47 3.86 -9.69 19.31
CA VAL A 47 5.20 -9.31 18.82
C VAL A 47 5.13 -8.71 17.41
N LEU A 48 4.39 -9.35 16.50
CA LEU A 48 4.20 -8.84 15.14
C LEU A 48 3.45 -7.50 15.14
N VAL A 49 2.48 -7.33 16.06
CA VAL A 49 1.75 -6.07 16.21
C VAL A 49 2.68 -4.96 16.68
N GLU A 50 3.44 -5.17 17.74
CA GLU A 50 4.33 -4.15 18.31
C GLU A 50 5.49 -3.79 17.37
N ASP A 51 6.05 -4.76 16.65
CA ASP A 51 7.09 -4.50 15.65
C ASP A 51 6.52 -3.74 14.44
N SER A 52 5.32 -4.11 13.97
CA SER A 52 4.62 -3.36 12.91
C SER A 52 4.29 -1.92 13.33
N VAL A 53 3.90 -1.74 14.59
CA VAL A 53 3.64 -0.41 15.18
C VAL A 53 4.92 0.40 15.24
N THR A 54 6.05 -0.21 15.59
CA THR A 54 7.36 0.45 15.60
C THR A 54 7.74 0.88 14.18
N MET A 55 7.70 -0.04 13.22
CA MET A 55 8.02 0.26 11.82
C MET A 55 7.14 1.37 11.23
N VAL A 56 5.82 1.31 11.42
CA VAL A 56 4.93 2.36 10.88
C VAL A 56 5.16 3.71 11.56
N SER A 57 5.58 3.72 12.83
CA SER A 57 5.93 4.95 13.54
C SER A 57 7.14 5.63 12.90
N GLU A 58 8.18 4.86 12.59
CA GLU A 58 9.37 5.35 11.90
C GLU A 58 9.04 5.88 10.49
N LEU A 59 8.22 5.15 9.74
CA LEU A 59 7.78 5.59 8.41
C LEU A 59 6.95 6.89 8.47
N ALA A 60 6.01 6.99 9.40
CA ALA A 60 5.18 8.18 9.57
C ALA A 60 5.97 9.39 10.09
N ALA A 61 6.93 9.17 10.99
CA ALA A 61 7.85 10.21 11.45
C ALA A 61 8.72 10.73 10.30
N ASN A 62 9.22 9.84 9.44
CA ASN A 62 9.97 10.23 8.24
C ASN A 62 9.13 11.10 7.30
N VAL A 63 7.83 10.82 7.15
CA VAL A 63 6.94 11.70 6.37
C VAL A 63 6.85 13.09 7.00
N PHE A 64 6.65 13.19 8.31
CA PHE A 64 6.56 14.48 9.00
C PHE A 64 7.86 15.29 8.88
N VAL A 65 9.01 14.65 9.03
CA VAL A 65 10.32 15.31 8.93
C VAL A 65 10.64 15.70 7.49
N HIS A 66 10.55 14.75 6.55
CA HIS A 66 11.07 14.95 5.19
C HIS A 66 10.08 15.58 4.22
N SER A 67 8.78 15.36 4.40
CA SER A 67 7.75 15.86 3.47
C SER A 67 7.03 17.09 4.01
N LEU A 68 6.97 17.26 5.33
CA LEU A 68 6.35 18.42 5.99
C LEU A 68 7.38 19.36 6.65
N GLY A 69 8.68 19.07 6.51
CA GLY A 69 9.77 19.91 7.02
C GLY A 69 9.85 19.96 8.56
N GLY A 70 9.29 18.97 9.26
CA GLY A 70 9.29 18.90 10.72
C GLY A 70 8.43 19.97 11.40
N ARG A 71 7.56 20.65 10.65
CA ARG A 71 6.63 21.66 11.17
C ARG A 71 5.22 21.29 10.74
N GLY A 72 4.28 21.36 11.69
CA GLY A 72 2.87 21.20 11.36
C GLY A 72 2.45 22.25 10.34
N LEU A 73 1.65 21.87 9.36
CA LEU A 73 1.07 22.83 8.44
C LEU A 73 -0.04 23.62 9.15
N SER A 74 0.02 24.95 9.08
CA SER A 74 -1.02 25.83 9.64
C SER A 74 -2.38 25.68 8.93
N ILE A 75 -2.38 25.12 7.72
CA ILE A 75 -3.57 24.85 6.92
C ILE A 75 -3.46 23.40 6.42
N THR A 76 -4.47 22.58 6.70
CA THR A 76 -4.53 21.21 6.18
C THR A 76 -4.74 21.23 4.66
N PRO A 77 -3.84 20.63 3.87
CA PRO A 77 -4.04 20.50 2.43
C PRO A 77 -5.32 19.72 2.10
N THR A 78 -5.99 20.10 1.02
CA THR A 78 -7.18 19.39 0.52
C THR A 78 -6.84 18.16 -0.34
N ALA A 79 -5.56 17.99 -0.68
CA ALA A 79 -5.02 16.89 -1.47
C ALA A 79 -3.59 16.55 -1.00
N GLY A 80 -3.13 15.33 -1.28
CA GLY A 80 -1.77 14.91 -0.95
C GLY A 80 -1.49 14.68 0.53
N LEU A 81 -2.53 14.53 1.34
CA LEU A 81 -2.36 14.16 2.74
C LEU A 81 -1.65 12.80 2.81
N PRO A 82 -0.74 12.61 3.78
CA PRO A 82 -0.14 11.30 3.98
C PRO A 82 -1.18 10.26 4.33
N GLU A 83 -0.95 9.02 3.91
CA GLU A 83 -1.91 7.93 4.10
C GLU A 83 -1.18 6.66 4.51
N VAL A 84 -1.76 5.93 5.47
CA VAL A 84 -1.35 4.57 5.81
C VAL A 84 -2.35 3.57 5.22
N ARG A 85 -1.84 2.50 4.60
CA ARG A 85 -2.64 1.43 3.98
C ARG A 85 -2.19 0.08 4.50
N ILE A 86 -3.15 -0.80 4.76
CA ILE A 86 -2.92 -2.16 5.27
C ILE A 86 -3.77 -3.13 4.44
N TYR A 87 -3.15 -4.19 3.93
CA TYR A 87 -3.86 -5.27 3.25
C TYR A 87 -3.09 -6.58 3.38
N GLY A 88 -3.79 -7.69 3.17
CA GLY A 88 -3.21 -9.03 3.14
C GLY A 88 -2.93 -9.47 1.70
N ARG A 89 -1.88 -10.29 1.55
CA ARG A 89 -1.50 -10.94 0.30
C ARG A 89 -1.56 -12.45 0.48
N GLU A 90 -2.43 -13.12 -0.26
CA GLU A 90 -2.58 -14.58 -0.19
C GLU A 90 -1.39 -15.28 -0.82
N SER A 91 -0.92 -14.80 -1.98
CA SER A 91 0.18 -15.43 -2.73
C SER A 91 1.55 -15.47 -2.00
N GLY A 92 1.64 -14.85 -0.82
CA GLY A 92 2.80 -14.95 0.07
C GLY A 92 2.44 -15.12 1.55
N THR A 93 1.16 -15.28 1.89
CA THR A 93 0.64 -15.18 3.27
C THR A 93 1.27 -14.00 4.02
N GLU A 94 1.23 -12.82 3.41
CA GLU A 94 1.98 -11.65 3.86
C GLU A 94 1.02 -10.51 4.21
N LEU A 95 1.24 -9.86 5.35
CA LEU A 95 0.63 -8.59 5.70
C LEU A 95 1.48 -7.46 5.12
N VAL A 96 0.89 -6.54 4.36
CA VAL A 96 1.59 -5.40 3.78
C VAL A 96 1.08 -4.10 4.40
N VAL A 97 2.00 -3.26 4.87
CA VAL A 97 1.73 -1.91 5.38
C VAL A 97 2.48 -0.90 4.52
N LYS A 98 1.75 0.11 4.03
CA LYS A 98 2.28 1.16 3.15
C LYS A 98 2.03 2.53 3.77
N VAL A 99 3.03 3.41 3.75
CA VAL A 99 2.88 4.82 4.09
C VAL A 99 3.16 5.64 2.83
N PHE A 100 2.17 6.42 2.40
CA PHE A 100 2.23 7.33 1.28
C PHE A 100 2.49 8.76 1.77
N ASP A 101 3.28 9.50 1.01
CA ASP A 101 3.39 10.96 1.11
C ASP A 101 3.55 11.60 -0.28
N SER A 102 3.12 12.86 -0.41
CA SER A 102 3.23 13.65 -1.65
C SER A 102 4.59 14.32 -1.83
N GLY A 103 5.59 13.98 -1.02
CA GLY A 103 6.93 14.52 -1.14
C GLY A 103 7.60 14.08 -2.44
N SER A 104 8.53 14.89 -2.93
CA SER A 104 9.24 14.64 -4.18
C SER A 104 9.90 13.26 -4.20
N TRP A 105 9.84 12.62 -5.36
CA TRP A 105 10.59 11.40 -5.63
C TRP A 105 12.08 11.73 -5.84
N ILE A 106 12.96 11.16 -5.02
CA ILE A 106 14.41 11.46 -5.06
C ILE A 106 15.22 10.37 -5.81
N GLY A 107 14.58 9.29 -6.27
CA GLY A 107 15.26 8.22 -7.00
C GLY A 107 15.96 7.20 -6.08
N ALA A 108 15.96 5.95 -6.56
CA ALA A 108 16.51 4.72 -5.97
C ALA A 108 15.97 4.26 -4.59
N SER A 109 15.46 3.02 -4.59
CA SER A 109 15.48 2.16 -3.40
C SER A 109 16.94 1.99 -2.97
N PRO A 110 17.31 2.17 -1.69
CA PRO A 110 18.59 1.67 -1.20
C PRO A 110 18.54 0.14 -1.30
N ARG A 111 19.02 -0.42 -2.40
CA ARG A 111 19.39 -1.83 -2.44
C ARG A 111 20.79 -1.91 -1.87
N GLY A 112 20.88 -2.20 -0.58
CA GLY A 112 22.13 -2.27 0.17
C GLY A 112 21.94 -1.65 1.55
N ALA A 113 22.57 -2.29 2.55
CA ALA A 113 22.55 -1.83 3.93
C ALA A 113 22.73 -0.31 3.99
N LEU A 114 21.70 0.38 4.47
CA LEU A 114 21.80 1.80 4.82
C LEU A 114 22.93 1.89 5.84
N ARG A 115 24.10 2.40 5.43
CA ARG A 115 25.08 2.93 6.36
C ARG A 115 24.91 4.45 6.32
N PRO A 116 24.20 5.05 7.30
CA PRO A 116 24.23 6.48 7.46
C PRO A 116 25.65 6.90 7.86
N ASP A 117 25.99 8.12 7.49
CA ASP A 117 27.14 8.80 8.06
C ASP A 117 26.95 8.87 9.59
N ALA A 118 28.00 8.61 10.36
CA ALA A 118 27.92 8.32 11.80
C ALA A 118 27.40 9.48 12.70
N GLY A 119 26.92 10.57 12.09
CA GLY A 119 26.31 11.73 12.75
C GLY A 119 24.96 12.18 12.16
N ALA A 120 24.35 11.46 11.22
CA ALA A 120 23.03 11.80 10.68
C ALA A 120 21.91 11.12 11.50
N GLU A 121 21.11 11.90 12.23
CA GLU A 121 19.86 11.39 12.86
C GLU A 121 18.81 10.97 11.81
N SER A 122 18.88 11.53 10.60
CA SER A 122 18.11 11.11 9.44
C SER A 122 18.69 9.82 8.85
N GLY A 123 18.14 8.67 9.22
CA GLY A 123 18.50 7.37 8.62
C GLY A 123 18.22 6.17 9.51
N ARG A 124 18.23 6.36 10.83
CA ARG A 124 18.01 5.28 11.81
C ARG A 124 16.63 4.62 11.70
N GLY A 125 15.59 5.40 11.38
CA GLY A 125 14.24 4.86 11.26
C GLY A 125 14.12 3.76 10.20
N LEU A 126 14.83 3.90 9.07
CA LEU A 126 14.84 2.85 8.04
C LEU A 126 15.76 1.67 8.40
N GLU A 127 16.80 1.88 9.23
CA GLU A 127 17.60 0.77 9.78
C GLU A 127 16.77 -0.10 10.73
N ILE A 128 15.93 0.52 11.57
CA ILE A 128 14.99 -0.19 12.45
C ILE A 128 14.02 -1.02 11.60
N VAL A 129 13.46 -0.42 10.54
CA VAL A 129 12.58 -1.13 9.61
C VAL A 129 13.30 -2.29 8.94
N ASP A 130 14.52 -2.11 8.45
CA ASP A 130 15.31 -3.19 7.83
C ASP A 130 15.59 -4.33 8.82
N ALA A 131 16.00 -4.00 10.05
CA ALA A 131 16.29 -4.97 11.09
C ALA A 131 15.07 -5.83 11.44
N LEU A 132 13.92 -5.20 11.72
CA LEU A 132 12.68 -5.88 12.07
C LEU A 132 12.15 -6.70 10.89
N VAL A 133 12.20 -6.17 9.67
CA VAL A 133 11.81 -6.91 8.47
C VAL A 133 12.66 -8.16 8.30
N ARG A 134 13.98 -8.07 8.51
CA ARG A 134 14.88 -9.23 8.44
C ARG A 134 14.61 -10.25 9.53
N GLU A 135 14.32 -9.82 10.74
CA GLU A 135 13.96 -10.69 11.87
C GLU A 135 12.72 -11.54 11.56
N HIS A 136 11.70 -10.92 10.95
CA HIS A 136 10.47 -11.60 10.54
C HIS A 136 10.57 -12.33 9.19
N GLY A 137 11.69 -12.26 8.48
CA GLY A 137 11.83 -12.84 7.14
C GLY A 137 10.95 -12.17 6.09
N GLY A 138 10.61 -10.90 6.29
CA GLY A 138 9.77 -10.10 5.40
C GLY A 138 10.54 -9.36 4.31
N ARG A 139 9.92 -8.32 3.77
CA ARG A 139 10.51 -7.41 2.78
C ARG A 139 10.05 -5.98 2.99
N TRP A 140 10.86 -5.02 2.57
CA TRP A 140 10.48 -3.62 2.55
C TRP A 140 10.99 -2.94 1.28
N GLY A 141 10.48 -1.77 0.97
CA GLY A 141 10.97 -0.99 -0.14
C GLY A 141 10.24 0.32 -0.33
N LEU A 142 10.55 0.98 -1.45
CA LEU A 142 9.93 2.24 -1.85
C LEU A 142 9.70 2.29 -3.36
N HIS A 143 8.62 2.96 -3.77
CA HIS A 143 8.32 3.18 -5.18
C HIS A 143 7.39 4.38 -5.38
N ARG A 144 7.29 4.88 -6.62
CA ARG A 144 6.32 5.90 -7.00
C ARG A 144 4.90 5.38 -6.83
N SER A 145 4.01 6.29 -6.46
CA SER A 145 2.64 5.98 -6.15
C SER A 145 1.77 7.24 -6.21
N ARG A 146 0.50 7.11 -5.87
CA ARG A 146 -0.48 8.21 -5.86
C ARG A 146 -1.33 8.19 -4.60
N SER A 147 -1.84 9.34 -4.15
CA SER A 147 -2.80 9.39 -3.05
C SER A 147 -4.10 8.65 -3.41
N SER A 148 -4.85 8.20 -2.41
CA SER A 148 -6.13 7.48 -2.60
C SER A 148 -7.29 8.16 -1.89
N LEU A 149 -6.97 9.04 -0.95
CA LEU A 149 -7.89 9.86 -0.20
C LEU A 149 -7.64 11.35 -0.54
N GLY A 150 -8.63 12.18 -0.23
CA GLY A 150 -8.62 13.62 -0.52
C GLY A 150 -9.51 14.03 -1.70
N LEU A 151 -9.62 15.34 -1.95
CA LEU A 151 -10.46 15.88 -3.03
C LEU A 151 -9.85 15.67 -4.42
N ALA A 152 -8.52 15.51 -4.49
CA ALA A 152 -7.79 15.20 -5.70
C ALA A 152 -6.68 14.20 -5.41
N THR A 153 -6.42 13.31 -6.36
CA THR A 153 -5.34 12.34 -6.27
C THR A 153 -4.04 12.95 -6.75
N VAL A 154 -2.97 12.87 -5.97
CA VAL A 154 -1.67 13.47 -6.33
C VAL A 154 -0.56 12.43 -6.39
N PRO A 155 0.39 12.54 -7.34
CA PRO A 155 1.61 11.75 -7.36
C PRO A 155 2.41 11.90 -6.06
N GLY A 156 3.19 10.89 -5.75
CA GLY A 156 4.09 10.89 -4.61
C GLY A 156 4.86 9.58 -4.53
N LYS A 157 5.18 9.18 -3.31
CA LYS A 157 5.93 7.96 -3.03
C LYS A 157 5.25 7.15 -1.94
N VAL A 158 5.55 5.87 -1.94
CA VAL A 158 5.22 4.96 -0.85
C VAL A 158 6.51 4.36 -0.32
N VAL A 159 6.63 4.28 0.99
CA VAL A 159 7.53 3.34 1.68
C VAL A 159 6.68 2.27 2.34
N TYR A 160 7.08 1.01 2.21
CA TYR A 160 6.31 -0.12 2.70
C TYR A 160 7.17 -1.17 3.35
N PHE A 161 6.55 -1.95 4.22
CA PHE A 161 7.06 -3.23 4.69
C PHE A 161 5.96 -4.30 4.54
N GLY A 162 6.40 -5.54 4.39
CA GLY A 162 5.57 -6.72 4.31
C GLY A 162 6.15 -7.82 5.18
N LEU A 163 5.30 -8.41 6.04
CA LEU A 163 5.70 -9.41 7.02
C LEU A 163 4.88 -10.70 6.79
N PRO A 164 5.49 -11.88 6.94
CA PRO A 164 4.72 -13.12 6.97
C PRO A 164 3.66 -13.06 8.07
N ALA A 165 2.44 -13.45 7.73
CA ALA A 165 1.33 -13.57 8.67
C ALA A 165 1.03 -15.06 8.91
N PRO A 166 0.54 -15.43 10.11
CA PRO A 166 0.08 -16.78 10.36
C PRO A 166 -1.06 -17.19 9.43
N ALA A 167 -1.11 -18.47 9.08
CA ALA A 167 -2.18 -19.04 8.27
C ALA A 167 -3.55 -18.77 8.91
N GLY A 168 -4.54 -18.42 8.09
CA GLY A 168 -5.91 -18.14 8.54
C GLY A 168 -6.17 -16.72 9.08
N CYS A 169 -5.13 -15.89 9.25
CA CYS A 169 -5.29 -14.48 9.60
C CYS A 169 -5.56 -13.57 8.38
N LEU A 170 -5.25 -14.06 7.19
CA LEU A 170 -5.26 -13.32 5.93
C LEU A 170 -6.44 -13.72 5.03
N PRO A 171 -6.75 -12.91 4.00
CA PRO A 171 -7.97 -13.08 3.23
C PRO A 171 -8.15 -14.46 2.63
N VAL A 172 -9.38 -14.94 2.70
CA VAL A 172 -9.85 -16.12 1.97
C VAL A 172 -10.47 -15.64 0.67
N ALA A 173 -10.18 -16.33 -0.43
CA ALA A 173 -10.65 -15.96 -1.76
C ALA A 173 -12.15 -15.65 -1.80
N PRO A 174 -12.56 -14.41 -2.19
CA PRO A 174 -13.92 -14.22 -2.62
C PRO A 174 -14.17 -15.10 -3.85
N GLY A 175 -15.40 -15.59 -4.00
CA GLY A 175 -15.77 -16.52 -5.06
C GLY A 175 -15.30 -16.07 -6.46
N ASN A 176 -15.16 -17.04 -7.36
CA ASN A 176 -14.47 -16.95 -8.66
C ASN A 176 -15.15 -16.05 -9.73
N ASP A 177 -15.81 -14.97 -9.34
CA ASP A 177 -16.46 -14.01 -10.25
C ASP A 177 -15.43 -13.04 -10.83
N CYS A 178 -14.93 -13.40 -12.01
CA CYS A 178 -13.95 -12.62 -12.76
C CYS A 178 -14.44 -11.20 -13.07
N ARG A 179 -15.73 -11.02 -13.37
CA ARG A 179 -16.32 -9.72 -13.67
C ARG A 179 -16.28 -8.85 -12.42
N ARG A 180 -16.73 -9.36 -11.28
CA ARG A 180 -16.69 -8.63 -10.00
C ARG A 180 -15.27 -8.21 -9.63
N ALA A 181 -14.29 -9.09 -9.78
CA ALA A 181 -12.89 -8.78 -9.49
C ALA A 181 -12.32 -7.70 -10.43
N ALA A 182 -12.63 -7.73 -11.72
CA ALA A 182 -12.22 -6.68 -12.66
C ALA A 182 -12.86 -5.32 -12.34
N TRP A 183 -14.15 -5.31 -11.97
CA TRP A 183 -14.84 -4.11 -11.51
C TRP A 183 -14.25 -3.55 -10.23
N GLU A 184 -13.94 -4.41 -9.26
CA GLU A 184 -13.33 -4.00 -8.01
C GLU A 184 -11.93 -3.42 -8.22
N LEU A 185 -11.12 -4.05 -9.08
CA LEU A 185 -9.82 -3.50 -9.48
C LEU A 185 -9.98 -2.13 -10.15
N GLY A 186 -10.94 -1.98 -11.06
CA GLY A 186 -11.27 -0.69 -11.68
C GLY A 186 -11.67 0.37 -10.65
N ARG A 187 -12.44 0.00 -9.63
CA ARG A 187 -12.84 0.88 -8.52
C ARG A 187 -11.64 1.33 -7.69
N VAL A 188 -10.72 0.43 -7.35
CA VAL A 188 -9.48 0.78 -6.62
C VAL A 188 -8.63 1.71 -7.46
N LEU A 189 -8.45 1.45 -8.75
CA LEU A 189 -7.69 2.31 -9.66
C LEU A 189 -8.33 3.70 -9.82
N ALA A 190 -9.66 3.77 -9.94
CA ALA A 190 -10.39 5.03 -10.02
C ALA A 190 -10.21 5.88 -8.75
N ALA A 191 -10.18 5.26 -7.56
CA ALA A 191 -9.85 5.95 -6.31
C ALA A 191 -8.42 6.49 -6.27
N ARG A 192 -7.51 5.94 -7.11
CA ARG A 192 -6.17 6.48 -7.37
C ARG A 192 -6.14 7.41 -8.59
N GLY A 193 -7.28 7.93 -9.05
CA GLY A 193 -7.33 8.88 -10.17
C GLY A 193 -7.09 8.25 -11.56
N ILE A 194 -7.04 6.93 -11.64
CA ILE A 194 -6.92 6.19 -12.89
C ILE A 194 -8.34 5.83 -13.36
N GLY A 195 -9.04 6.83 -13.90
CA GLY A 195 -10.48 6.76 -14.16
C GLY A 195 -10.90 6.27 -15.55
N ARG A 196 -10.03 6.34 -16.56
CA ARG A 196 -10.36 5.94 -17.96
C ARG A 196 -10.15 4.44 -18.18
N THR A 197 -10.74 3.62 -17.33
CA THR A 197 -10.65 2.16 -17.45
C THR A 197 -11.87 1.59 -18.18
N HIS A 198 -11.67 0.50 -18.92
CA HIS A 198 -12.74 -0.20 -19.62
C HIS A 198 -12.76 -1.67 -19.20
N VAL A 199 -13.90 -2.14 -18.72
CA VAL A 199 -14.12 -3.55 -18.35
C VAL A 199 -14.92 -4.25 -19.45
N SER A 200 -14.38 -5.35 -19.96
CA SER A 200 -15.10 -6.30 -20.81
C SER A 200 -15.13 -7.66 -20.12
N ALA A 201 -16.26 -8.36 -20.12
CA ALA A 201 -16.39 -9.65 -19.47
C ALA A 201 -17.22 -10.63 -20.29
N GLY A 202 -16.85 -11.90 -20.26
CA GLY A 202 -17.53 -13.00 -20.94
C GLY A 202 -16.71 -14.28 -20.85
N TRP A 203 -17.32 -15.43 -21.12
CA TRP A 203 -16.59 -16.70 -21.29
C TRP A 203 -15.73 -17.10 -20.08
N GLY A 204 -16.18 -16.78 -18.86
CA GLY A 204 -15.43 -17.08 -17.62
C GLY A 204 -14.18 -16.19 -17.41
N MET A 205 -14.07 -15.08 -18.13
CA MET A 205 -12.97 -14.14 -18.02
C MET A 205 -13.47 -12.69 -18.00
N ALA A 206 -12.64 -11.80 -17.46
CA ALA A 206 -12.82 -10.36 -17.56
C ALA A 206 -11.50 -9.68 -17.90
N VAL A 207 -11.58 -8.57 -18.61
CA VAL A 207 -10.44 -7.78 -19.04
C VAL A 207 -10.68 -6.34 -18.62
N LEU A 208 -9.70 -5.77 -17.93
CA LEU A 208 -9.66 -4.37 -17.55
C LEU A 208 -8.53 -3.70 -18.33
N SER A 209 -8.89 -2.89 -19.31
CA SER A 209 -7.96 -2.04 -20.05
C SER A 209 -7.79 -0.73 -19.31
N VAL A 210 -6.54 -0.35 -18.97
CA VAL A 210 -6.24 0.82 -18.15
C VAL A 210 -5.73 1.98 -18.99
N ARG A 211 -4.68 1.74 -19.78
CA ARG A 211 -4.14 2.65 -20.81
C ARG A 211 -3.36 1.82 -21.84
N ALA A 212 -2.87 2.46 -22.89
CA ALA A 212 -2.01 1.79 -23.87
C ALA A 212 -0.85 1.08 -23.16
N GLY A 213 -0.69 -0.23 -23.41
CA GLY A 213 0.33 -1.07 -22.80
C GLY A 213 -0.01 -1.67 -21.43
N ILE A 214 -1.03 -1.18 -20.71
CA ILE A 214 -1.43 -1.70 -19.39
C ILE A 214 -2.83 -2.34 -19.45
N THR A 215 -2.89 -3.64 -19.26
CA THR A 215 -4.14 -4.43 -19.26
C THR A 215 -4.11 -5.52 -18.20
N ALA A 216 -5.21 -5.70 -17.48
CA ALA A 216 -5.40 -6.79 -16.53
C ALA A 216 -6.42 -7.80 -17.06
N TRP A 217 -6.11 -9.09 -16.94
CA TRP A 217 -6.95 -10.21 -17.32
C TRP A 217 -7.28 -10.99 -16.06
N VAL A 218 -8.56 -11.16 -15.77
CA VAL A 218 -9.03 -11.98 -14.64
C VAL A 218 -9.62 -13.26 -15.19
N ARG A 219 -9.09 -14.39 -14.76
CA ARG A 219 -9.53 -15.73 -15.16
C ARG A 219 -9.11 -16.75 -14.11
N ASP A 220 -10.03 -17.67 -13.77
CA ASP A 220 -9.74 -18.84 -12.93
C ASP A 220 -8.99 -18.49 -11.62
N GLY A 221 -9.52 -17.52 -10.87
CA GLY A 221 -8.92 -17.05 -9.61
C GLY A 221 -7.58 -16.32 -9.75
N THR A 222 -7.14 -16.03 -10.97
CA THR A 222 -5.85 -15.39 -11.27
C THR A 222 -6.06 -14.07 -11.98
N VAL A 223 -5.26 -13.06 -11.61
CA VAL A 223 -5.14 -11.79 -12.33
C VAL A 223 -3.80 -11.75 -13.04
N SER A 224 -3.81 -11.74 -14.36
CA SER A 224 -2.63 -11.55 -15.19
C SER A 224 -2.58 -10.11 -15.68
N VAL A 225 -1.54 -9.37 -15.31
CA VAL A 225 -1.40 -7.95 -15.61
C VAL A 225 -0.20 -7.73 -16.52
N THR A 226 -0.41 -7.08 -17.65
CA THR A 226 0.67 -6.67 -18.56
C THR A 226 1.10 -5.25 -18.21
N LEU A 227 2.40 -5.06 -17.92
CA LEU A 227 3.00 -3.80 -17.49
C LEU A 227 4.27 -3.52 -18.31
N PRO A 228 4.39 -2.40 -19.04
CA PRO A 228 5.65 -2.00 -19.65
C PRO A 228 6.60 -1.41 -18.58
N PRO A 229 7.92 -1.65 -18.65
CA PRO A 229 8.63 -2.63 -19.48
C PRO A 229 8.69 -4.04 -18.86
N VAL A 230 8.08 -4.24 -17.68
CA VAL A 230 8.21 -5.44 -16.84
C VAL A 230 7.68 -6.73 -17.51
N GLY A 231 6.72 -6.61 -18.43
CA GLY A 231 6.03 -7.73 -19.06
C GLY A 231 4.77 -8.16 -18.29
N THR A 232 4.37 -9.41 -18.44
CA THR A 232 3.16 -9.94 -17.79
C THR A 232 3.49 -10.55 -16.43
N ARG A 233 2.79 -10.10 -15.38
CA ARG A 233 2.85 -10.64 -14.02
C ARG A 233 1.52 -11.31 -13.66
N LYS A 234 1.57 -12.32 -12.79
CA LYS A 234 0.39 -13.03 -12.30
C LYS A 234 0.23 -12.85 -10.79
N PHE A 235 -1.01 -12.69 -10.36
CA PHE A 235 -1.41 -12.49 -8.97
C PHE A 235 -2.65 -13.34 -8.67
N ALA A 236 -2.89 -13.66 -7.40
CA ALA A 236 -4.16 -14.23 -6.99
C ALA A 236 -5.26 -13.15 -7.08
N VAL A 237 -6.50 -13.55 -7.32
CA VAL A 237 -7.65 -12.63 -7.40
C VAL A 237 -7.97 -11.95 -6.06
N THR A 238 -7.44 -12.47 -4.96
CA THR A 238 -7.45 -11.87 -3.62
C THR A 238 -6.49 -10.70 -3.48
N ASP A 239 -5.45 -10.64 -4.31
CA ASP A 239 -4.36 -9.67 -4.20
C ASP A 239 -4.65 -8.39 -5.01
N LEU A 240 -5.93 -8.00 -5.17
CA LEU A 240 -6.30 -6.83 -6.01
C LEU A 240 -5.63 -5.54 -5.57
N ALA A 241 -5.35 -5.38 -4.26
CA ALA A 241 -4.62 -4.23 -3.74
C ALA A 241 -3.18 -4.17 -4.28
N ASP A 242 -2.50 -5.32 -4.37
CA ASP A 242 -1.16 -5.41 -4.98
C ASP A 242 -1.22 -5.18 -6.50
N VAL A 243 -2.21 -5.78 -7.18
CA VAL A 243 -2.39 -5.57 -8.63
C VAL A 243 -2.60 -4.10 -8.93
N ALA A 244 -3.47 -3.43 -8.16
CA ALA A 244 -3.73 -2.00 -8.31
C ALA A 244 -2.46 -1.18 -8.09
N GLU A 245 -1.67 -1.51 -7.06
CA GLU A 245 -0.45 -0.76 -6.78
C GLU A 245 0.62 -0.96 -7.87
N GLU A 246 0.77 -2.17 -8.43
CA GLU A 246 1.69 -2.43 -9.53
C GLU A 246 1.31 -1.67 -10.81
N ILE A 247 0.01 -1.58 -11.10
CA ILE A 247 -0.52 -0.75 -12.19
C ILE A 247 -0.23 0.74 -11.94
N VAL A 248 -0.53 1.24 -10.73
CA VAL A 248 -0.27 2.63 -10.35
C VAL A 248 1.21 2.95 -10.49
N ARG A 249 2.08 2.12 -9.90
CA ARG A 249 3.53 2.28 -9.98
C ARG A 249 4.01 2.34 -11.43
N CYS A 250 3.58 1.41 -12.27
CA CYS A 250 3.93 1.39 -13.69
C CYS A 250 3.46 2.67 -14.41
N GLY A 251 2.24 3.14 -14.13
CA GLY A 251 1.74 4.40 -14.67
C GLY A 251 2.60 5.60 -14.26
N GLU A 252 2.91 5.74 -12.97
CA GLU A 252 3.74 6.83 -12.45
C GLU A 252 5.19 6.77 -12.96
N ASP A 253 5.74 5.57 -13.19
CA ASP A 253 7.07 5.40 -13.78
C ASP A 253 7.10 5.72 -15.29
N LEU A 254 5.98 5.55 -16.01
CA LEU A 254 5.85 5.92 -17.43
C LEU A 254 5.59 7.41 -17.67
N ASP A 255 5.03 8.10 -16.68
CA ASP A 255 4.73 9.53 -16.74
C ASP A 255 5.89 10.41 -16.18
N ALA A 256 6.96 9.78 -15.66
CA ALA A 256 8.16 10.41 -15.14
C ALA A 256 9.23 10.67 -16.22
#